data_AF-A0A224YP33-F1
#
_entry.id   AF-A0A224YP33-F1
#
_cell.length_a   1.000
_cell.length_b   1.000
_cell.length_c   1.000
_cell.angle_alpha   90.00
_cell.angle_beta   90.00
_cell.angle_gamma   90.00
#
_symmetry.space_group_name_H-M   'P 1'
#
loop_
_entity.id
_entity.type
_entity.pdbx_description
1 polymer ?
#
loop_
_entity_poly.entity_id
_entity_poly.type
_entity_poly.pdbx_seq_one_letter_code
_entity_poly.pdbx_strand_id
1 'polypeptide(L)'
;MHTLTHEGGHVLGASHDQSQPKSWIRNDPGSLECLWKEGYIMSYVDGGAKHHRFSHCSLRQIRNVIIMRGRSCWTVSNTAHTNQGKYPGMEVAPNAFCKNVFPDKANVTADMNSPRMRECMVKCQYAEYSEVCYYGRCRTYVKTYFTYEHALDYMYCGDRQVCVQGVCGGKPVTPPPRPAEAPATQKKRNYRNADTKYCKHRVSLRL
;
A
#
# COMPACT_ATOMS: atom_id res chain seq x y z
N MET A 1 -0.94 -2.64 -2.79
CA MET A 1 -0.74 -1.21 -3.13
C MET A 1 0.67 -0.73 -2.79
N HIS A 2 1.28 -1.13 -1.67
CA HIS A 2 2.65 -0.70 -1.30
C HIS A 2 3.68 -0.89 -2.43
N THR A 3 3.79 -2.08 -3.01
CA THR A 3 4.71 -2.37 -4.12
C THR A 3 4.50 -1.43 -5.31
N LEU A 4 3.24 -1.20 -5.71
CA LEU A 4 2.94 -0.27 -6.79
C LEU A 4 3.43 1.15 -6.48
N THR A 5 3.27 1.60 -5.24
CA THR A 5 3.76 2.91 -4.80
C THR A 5 5.28 2.97 -4.76
N HIS A 6 5.95 1.90 -4.31
CA HIS A 6 7.41 1.76 -4.33
C HIS A 6 7.97 1.87 -5.74
N GLU A 7 7.44 1.07 -6.68
CA GLU A 7 7.84 1.13 -8.08
C GLU A 7 7.49 2.47 -8.73
N GLY A 8 6.35 3.05 -8.36
CA GLY A 8 5.98 4.41 -8.75
C GLY A 8 7.01 5.45 -8.30
N GLY A 9 7.55 5.30 -7.09
CA GLY A 9 8.67 6.10 -6.59
C GLY A 9 9.91 5.99 -7.48
N HIS A 10 10.28 4.77 -7.87
CA HIS A 10 11.39 4.54 -8.81
C HIS A 10 11.16 5.18 -10.17
N VAL A 11 9.97 5.04 -10.74
CA VAL A 11 9.58 5.69 -12.00
C VAL A 11 9.72 7.21 -11.91
N LEU A 12 9.39 7.78 -10.75
CA LEU A 12 9.53 9.20 -10.46
C LEU A 12 10.95 9.62 -10.05
N GLY A 13 11.91 8.71 -10.03
CA GLY A 13 13.33 9.00 -9.82
C GLY A 13 13.85 8.85 -8.38
N ALA A 14 13.02 8.39 -7.44
CA ALA A 14 13.49 8.02 -6.11
C ALA A 14 14.38 6.76 -6.20
N SER A 15 15.51 6.79 -5.51
CA SER A 15 16.25 5.57 -5.21
C SER A 15 15.67 4.93 -3.95
N HIS A 16 16.13 3.73 -3.63
CA HIS A 16 16.05 3.21 -2.26
C HIS A 16 16.63 4.23 -1.27
N ASP A 17 16.09 4.26 -0.05
CA ASP A 17 16.69 5.08 1.02
C ASP A 17 18.13 4.61 1.28
N GLN A 18 18.99 5.53 1.70
CA GLN A 18 20.43 5.30 1.92
C GLN A 18 21.24 5.05 0.64
N SER A 19 20.79 5.58 -0.50
CA SER A 19 21.50 5.49 -1.78
C SER A 19 22.31 6.75 -2.10
N GLN A 20 23.43 6.57 -2.80
CA GLN A 20 24.18 7.68 -3.38
C GLN A 20 23.38 8.40 -4.48
N PRO A 21 23.69 9.68 -4.76
CA PRO A 21 23.18 10.39 -5.94
C PRO A 21 23.45 9.63 -7.25
N LYS A 22 22.49 9.61 -8.16
CA LYS A 22 22.62 9.00 -9.49
C LYS A 22 23.31 9.97 -10.44
N SER A 23 24.47 9.60 -10.99
CA SER A 23 25.29 10.46 -11.86
C SER A 23 24.58 10.92 -13.14
N TRP A 24 23.58 10.18 -13.61
CA TRP A 24 22.81 10.50 -14.82
C TRP A 24 21.55 11.35 -14.56
N ILE A 25 21.23 11.67 -13.30
CA ILE A 25 20.17 12.62 -12.96
C ILE A 25 20.84 13.93 -12.54
N ARG A 26 20.61 14.98 -13.31
CA ARG A 26 21.11 16.32 -12.99
C ARG A 26 20.60 16.74 -11.61
N ASN A 27 21.52 17.17 -10.74
CA ASN A 27 21.24 17.64 -9.38
C ASN A 27 20.49 16.61 -8.50
N ASP A 28 20.70 15.31 -8.71
CA ASP A 28 20.14 14.29 -7.81
C ASP A 28 20.66 14.52 -6.38
N PRO A 29 19.78 14.76 -5.39
CA PRO A 29 20.22 14.93 -4.01
C PRO A 29 20.69 13.62 -3.36
N GLY A 30 20.40 12.46 -3.95
CA GLY A 30 20.61 11.16 -3.30
C GLY A 30 19.67 10.96 -2.12
N SER A 31 19.95 9.93 -1.30
CA SER A 31 19.14 9.57 -0.14
C SER A 31 19.97 9.07 1.06
N LEU A 32 21.29 9.33 1.09
CA LEU A 32 22.20 8.87 2.17
C LEU A 32 21.79 9.31 3.59
N GLU A 33 21.12 10.46 3.72
CA GLU A 33 20.65 10.99 5.01
C GLU A 33 19.41 10.23 5.55
N CYS A 34 18.64 9.55 4.69
CA CYS A 34 17.51 8.71 5.10
C CYS A 34 17.99 7.26 5.19
N LEU A 35 17.99 6.68 6.39
CA LEU A 35 18.57 5.35 6.57
C LEU A 35 17.58 4.27 6.13
N TRP A 36 18.09 3.24 5.44
CA TRP A 36 17.28 2.11 4.96
C TRP A 36 16.47 1.45 6.08
N LYS A 37 17.09 1.34 7.27
CA LYS A 37 16.49 0.76 8.48
C LYS A 37 15.29 1.52 9.04
N GLU A 38 15.03 2.75 8.58
CA GLU A 38 13.85 3.50 9.03
C GLU A 38 12.54 2.98 8.42
N GLY A 39 12.62 2.24 7.30
CA GLY A 39 11.49 1.50 6.75
C GLY A 39 10.38 2.36 6.14
N TYR A 40 10.74 3.46 5.45
CA TYR A 40 9.81 4.19 4.58
C TYR A 40 9.52 3.40 3.30
N ILE A 41 8.58 3.87 2.46
CA ILE A 41 8.12 3.18 1.23
C ILE A 41 9.27 2.67 0.35
N MET A 42 10.37 3.41 0.25
CA MET A 42 11.53 3.02 -0.58
C MET A 42 12.50 2.05 0.13
N SER A 43 12.04 1.34 1.17
CA SER A 43 12.75 0.28 1.89
C SER A 43 11.92 -1.01 1.95
N TYR A 44 12.60 -2.15 2.01
CA TYR A 44 11.95 -3.45 2.31
C TYR A 44 11.84 -3.74 3.80
N VAL A 45 12.39 -2.87 4.66
CA VAL A 45 12.21 -2.95 6.11
C VAL A 45 10.83 -2.38 6.46
N ASP A 46 10.09 -3.09 7.29
CA ASP A 46 8.84 -2.56 7.85
C ASP A 46 9.15 -1.53 8.95
N GLY A 47 8.95 -0.25 8.62
CA GLY A 47 9.08 0.88 9.54
C GLY A 47 7.80 1.21 10.32
N GLY A 48 6.84 0.28 10.37
CA GLY A 48 5.52 0.50 10.96
C GLY A 48 4.74 1.54 10.16
N ALA A 49 4.27 2.61 10.82
CA ALA A 49 3.57 3.70 10.13
C ALA A 49 4.41 4.38 9.04
N LYS A 50 5.76 4.33 9.12
CA LYS A 50 6.65 4.87 8.08
C LYS A 50 6.53 4.10 6.76
N HIS A 51 6.17 2.81 6.80
CA HIS A 51 5.94 1.97 5.62
C HIS A 51 4.86 2.53 4.68
N HIS A 52 4.01 3.45 5.17
CA HIS A 52 2.95 4.09 4.41
C HIS A 52 3.33 5.47 3.83
N ARG A 53 4.60 5.88 3.95
CA ARG A 53 5.07 7.23 3.59
C ARG A 53 6.41 7.21 2.88
N PHE A 54 6.61 8.16 1.97
CA PHE A 54 7.94 8.44 1.42
C PHE A 54 8.78 9.18 2.46
N SER A 55 10.08 8.86 2.51
CA SER A 55 11.06 9.65 3.25
C SER A 55 11.19 11.05 2.64
N HIS A 56 11.74 12.02 3.39
CA HIS A 56 12.01 13.33 2.82
C HIS A 56 13.04 13.27 1.67
N CYS A 57 13.97 12.32 1.70
CA CYS A 57 14.91 12.08 0.60
C CYS A 57 14.20 11.66 -0.68
N SER A 58 13.31 10.67 -0.56
CA SER A 58 12.49 10.19 -1.67
C SER A 58 11.70 11.35 -2.29
N LEU A 59 11.06 12.18 -1.47
CA LEU A 59 10.30 13.35 -1.94
C LEU A 59 11.21 14.39 -2.63
N ARG A 60 12.43 14.62 -2.13
CA ARG A 60 13.41 15.53 -2.77
C ARG A 60 13.86 15.00 -4.14
N GLN A 61 14.13 13.70 -4.25
CA GLN A 61 14.52 13.08 -5.53
C GLN A 61 13.37 13.13 -6.54
N ILE A 62 12.15 12.79 -6.12
CA ILE A 62 10.94 12.89 -6.95
C ILE A 62 10.73 14.33 -7.43
N ARG A 63 10.82 15.30 -6.51
CA ARG A 63 10.70 16.73 -6.84
C ARG A 63 11.76 17.16 -7.86
N ASN A 64 13.01 16.72 -7.70
CA ASN A 64 14.09 17.04 -8.66
C ASN A 64 13.74 16.57 -10.08
N VAL A 65 13.27 15.32 -10.23
CA VAL A 65 12.88 14.80 -11.55
C VAL A 65 11.64 15.50 -12.10
N ILE A 66 10.63 15.78 -11.28
CA ILE A 66 9.43 16.50 -11.70
C ILE A 66 9.80 17.88 -12.26
N ILE A 67 10.63 18.64 -11.54
CA ILE A 67 11.09 19.96 -11.98
C ILE A 67 11.95 19.85 -13.24
N MET A 68 12.91 18.92 -13.26
CA MET A 68 13.84 18.72 -14.38
C MET A 68 13.12 18.38 -15.69
N ARG A 69 12.07 17.56 -15.65
CA ARG A 69 11.30 17.16 -16.85
C ARG A 69 10.33 18.23 -17.33
N GLY A 70 9.91 19.13 -16.43
CA GLY A 70 8.99 20.20 -16.76
C GLY A 70 7.54 19.75 -16.91
N ARG A 71 6.62 20.72 -16.86
CA ARG A 71 5.18 20.51 -16.75
C ARG A 71 4.57 19.75 -17.94
N SER A 72 5.14 19.86 -19.14
CA SER A 72 4.66 19.16 -20.33
C SER A 72 4.63 17.64 -20.16
N CYS A 73 5.60 17.06 -19.42
CA CYS A 73 5.67 15.62 -19.19
C CYS A 73 4.72 15.11 -18.10
N TRP A 74 4.18 16.00 -17.27
CA TRP A 74 3.30 15.66 -16.15
C TRP A 74 1.86 16.11 -16.36
N THR A 75 1.57 16.78 -17.48
CA THR A 75 0.22 17.21 -17.81
C THR A 75 -0.59 15.98 -18.22
N VAL A 76 -1.50 15.56 -17.34
CA VAL A 76 -2.41 14.43 -17.61
C VAL A 76 -3.68 14.97 -18.28
N SER A 77 -4.06 14.40 -19.42
CA SER A 77 -5.25 14.79 -20.20
C SER A 77 -6.47 13.89 -19.94
N ASN A 78 -6.29 12.77 -19.24
CA ASN A 78 -7.35 11.82 -18.94
C ASN A 78 -8.07 12.17 -17.63
N THR A 79 -9.37 11.92 -17.60
CA THR A 79 -10.19 12.03 -16.38
C THR A 79 -9.81 10.92 -15.41
N ALA A 80 -9.42 11.28 -14.19
CA ALA A 80 -9.15 10.30 -13.15
C ALA A 80 -10.45 9.62 -12.70
N HIS A 81 -10.41 8.30 -12.51
CA HIS A 81 -11.49 7.58 -11.84
C HIS A 81 -11.27 7.68 -10.33
N THR A 82 -12.22 8.27 -9.62
CA THR A 82 -12.18 8.36 -8.16
C THR A 82 -13.51 7.89 -7.58
N ASN A 83 -13.44 6.99 -6.59
CA ASN A 83 -14.59 6.60 -5.78
C ASN A 83 -14.49 7.35 -4.45
N GLN A 84 -14.98 8.59 -4.42
CA GLN A 84 -14.88 9.43 -3.24
C GLN A 84 -15.59 8.80 -2.04
N GLY A 85 -14.99 8.92 -0.86
CA GLY A 85 -15.56 8.41 0.40
C GLY A 85 -15.53 6.89 0.55
N LYS A 86 -14.94 6.15 -0.39
CA LYS A 86 -14.76 4.69 -0.32
C LYS A 86 -13.28 4.37 -0.16
N TYR A 87 -12.97 3.61 0.88
CA TYR A 87 -11.61 3.21 1.22
C TYR A 87 -11.49 1.69 1.27
N PRO A 88 -10.29 1.11 1.05
CA PRO A 88 -10.15 -0.34 0.90
C PRO A 88 -10.68 -1.15 2.09
N GLY A 89 -10.51 -0.69 3.32
CA GLY A 89 -11.04 -1.35 4.53
C GLY A 89 -12.56 -1.26 4.70
N MET A 90 -13.25 -0.42 3.92
CA MET A 90 -14.71 -0.39 3.83
C MET A 90 -15.26 -1.38 2.80
N GLU A 91 -14.47 -1.67 1.76
CA GLU A 91 -14.91 -2.47 0.61
C GLU A 91 -14.43 -3.93 0.71
N VAL A 92 -13.34 -4.18 1.42
CA VAL A 92 -12.76 -5.52 1.60
C VAL A 92 -12.88 -5.94 3.06
N ALA A 93 -13.73 -6.93 3.33
CA ALA A 93 -13.89 -7.49 4.65
C ALA A 93 -12.58 -8.15 5.15
N PRO A 94 -12.26 -8.09 6.46
CA PRO A 94 -11.00 -8.63 7.00
C PRO A 94 -10.71 -10.10 6.64
N ASN A 95 -11.71 -10.99 6.71
CA ASN A 95 -11.52 -12.39 6.32
C ASN A 95 -11.21 -12.54 4.82
N ALA A 96 -11.82 -11.72 3.96
CA ALA A 96 -11.54 -11.72 2.52
C ALA A 96 -10.13 -11.19 2.23
N PHE A 97 -9.67 -10.19 2.98
CA PHE A 97 -8.29 -9.74 2.94
C PHE A 97 -7.33 -10.87 3.33
N CYS A 98 -7.53 -11.52 4.47
CA CYS A 98 -6.66 -12.61 4.92
C CYS A 98 -6.70 -13.85 4.01
N LYS A 99 -7.82 -14.12 3.33
CA LYS A 99 -7.87 -15.18 2.32
C LYS A 99 -6.90 -14.95 1.16
N ASN A 100 -6.61 -13.69 0.80
CA ASN A 100 -5.59 -13.38 -0.22
C ASN A 100 -4.16 -13.56 0.31
N VAL A 101 -3.96 -13.51 1.63
CA VAL A 101 -2.65 -13.75 2.28
C VAL A 101 -2.31 -15.23 2.29
N PHE A 102 -3.31 -16.10 2.49
CA PHE A 102 -3.18 -17.56 2.41
C PHE A 102 -4.09 -18.13 1.32
N PRO A 103 -3.75 -17.94 0.03
CA PRO A 103 -4.65 -18.29 -1.08
C PRO A 103 -4.98 -19.78 -1.15
N ASP A 104 -4.03 -20.64 -0.77
CA ASP A 104 -4.16 -22.10 -0.87
C ASP A 104 -4.73 -22.76 0.39
N LYS A 105 -5.14 -21.96 1.39
CA LYS A 105 -5.63 -22.48 2.68
C LYS A 105 -7.13 -22.27 2.83
N ALA A 106 -7.80 -23.29 3.33
CA ALA A 106 -9.21 -23.22 3.71
C ALA A 106 -9.38 -22.57 5.09
N ASN A 107 -10.59 -22.07 5.37
CA ASN A 107 -10.99 -21.55 6.68
C ASN A 107 -10.07 -20.45 7.26
N VAL A 108 -9.50 -19.63 6.37
CA VAL A 108 -8.68 -18.47 6.76
C VAL A 108 -9.56 -17.39 7.37
N THR A 109 -9.12 -16.85 8.51
CA THR A 109 -9.83 -15.82 9.28
C THR A 109 -8.89 -14.67 9.65
N ALA A 110 -9.48 -13.50 9.87
CA ALA A 110 -8.83 -12.35 10.47
C ALA A 110 -9.20 -12.29 11.96
N ASP A 111 -8.20 -12.32 12.83
CA ASP A 111 -8.35 -12.09 14.27
C ASP A 111 -8.27 -10.58 14.56
N MET A 112 -9.42 -9.92 14.44
CA MET A 112 -9.57 -8.48 14.66
C MET A 112 -9.48 -8.07 16.15
N ASN A 113 -9.48 -9.05 17.06
CA ASN A 113 -9.33 -8.82 18.50
C ASN A 113 -7.87 -8.95 18.95
N SER A 114 -6.96 -9.30 18.04
CA SER A 114 -5.52 -9.31 18.28
C SER A 114 -5.04 -7.98 18.90
N PRO A 115 -4.18 -8.02 19.94
CA PRO A 115 -3.61 -6.80 20.52
C PRO A 115 -2.91 -5.90 19.49
N ARG A 116 -2.32 -6.50 18.44
CA ARG A 116 -1.62 -5.77 17.37
C ARG A 116 -2.55 -5.05 16.39
N MET A 117 -3.86 -5.28 16.48
CA MET A 117 -4.82 -4.53 15.67
C MET A 117 -4.80 -3.03 16.02
N ARG A 118 -4.44 -2.67 17.25
CA ARG A 118 -4.21 -1.27 17.68
C ARG A 118 -3.02 -0.61 17.00
N GLU A 119 -2.07 -1.41 16.51
CA GLU A 119 -0.94 -0.98 15.68
C GLU A 119 -1.27 -1.08 14.18
N CYS A 120 -2.54 -1.30 13.82
CA CYS A 120 -2.97 -1.53 12.45
C CYS A 120 -2.31 -2.74 11.79
N MET A 121 -2.06 -3.80 12.57
CA MET A 121 -1.56 -5.08 12.08
C MET A 121 -2.64 -6.16 12.24
N VAL A 122 -3.25 -6.55 11.12
CA VAL A 122 -4.28 -7.60 11.06
C VAL A 122 -3.61 -8.95 11.22
N LYS A 123 -4.08 -9.74 12.18
CA LYS A 123 -3.62 -11.12 12.34
C LYS A 123 -4.44 -12.04 11.43
N CYS A 124 -3.83 -12.49 10.34
CA CYS A 124 -4.40 -13.48 9.47
C CYS A 124 -4.02 -14.88 9.95
N GLN A 125 -4.99 -15.77 10.12
CA GLN A 125 -4.75 -17.10 10.67
C GLN A 125 -5.63 -18.17 10.05
N TYR A 126 -5.14 -19.41 10.07
CA TYR A 126 -5.90 -20.60 9.73
C TYR A 126 -5.48 -21.77 10.64
N ALA A 127 -6.37 -22.73 10.82
CA ALA A 127 -6.14 -23.90 11.64
C ALA A 127 -6.06 -25.16 10.78
N GLU A 128 -5.07 -26.01 11.04
CA GLU A 128 -4.99 -27.37 10.52
C GLU A 128 -5.34 -28.35 11.65
N TYR A 129 -6.20 -29.31 11.33
CA TYR A 129 -6.68 -30.32 12.26
C TYR A 129 -6.01 -31.65 11.91
N SER A 130 -5.38 -32.29 12.89
CA SER A 130 -4.90 -33.66 12.77
C SER A 130 -5.53 -34.53 13.83
N GLU A 131 -5.87 -35.75 13.48
CA GLU A 131 -6.39 -36.73 14.43
C GLU A 131 -5.31 -37.79 14.68
N VAL A 132 -5.07 -38.08 15.96
CA VAL A 132 -4.16 -39.14 16.37
C VAL A 132 -4.94 -40.11 17.26
N CYS A 133 -5.02 -41.36 16.83
CA CYS A 133 -5.72 -42.42 17.55
C CYS A 133 -4.72 -43.41 18.18
N TYR A 134 -4.91 -43.71 19.46
CA TYR A 134 -4.10 -44.68 20.19
C TYR A 134 -4.98 -45.52 21.12
N TYR A 135 -4.84 -46.85 21.05
CA TYR A 135 -5.68 -47.83 21.76
C TYR A 135 -7.20 -47.54 21.70
N GLY A 136 -7.71 -47.23 20.50
CA GLY A 136 -9.15 -46.98 20.28
C GLY A 136 -9.66 -45.62 20.80
N ARG A 137 -8.78 -44.73 21.29
CA ARG A 137 -9.12 -43.35 21.64
C ARG A 137 -8.46 -42.39 20.65
N CYS A 138 -9.27 -41.53 20.04
CA CYS A 138 -8.80 -40.48 19.12
C CYS A 138 -8.72 -39.13 19.83
N ARG A 139 -7.67 -38.37 19.54
CA ARG A 139 -7.51 -36.99 19.96
C ARG A 139 -7.30 -36.12 18.73
N THR A 140 -8.07 -35.05 18.63
CA THR A 140 -7.87 -34.02 17.61
C THR A 140 -6.88 -32.99 18.14
N TYR A 141 -5.84 -32.73 17.36
CA TYR A 141 -4.87 -31.67 17.58
C TYR A 141 -5.13 -30.55 16.59
N VAL A 142 -5.11 -29.32 17.08
CA VAL A 142 -5.31 -28.12 16.26
C VAL A 142 -4.01 -27.34 16.24
N LYS A 143 -3.47 -27.11 15.05
CA LYS A 143 -2.30 -26.25 14.85
C LYS A 143 -2.73 -24.99 14.11
N THR A 144 -2.61 -23.85 14.80
CA THR A 144 -2.93 -22.54 14.21
C THR A 144 -1.67 -21.92 13.62
N TYR A 145 -1.73 -21.57 12.34
CA TYR A 145 -0.72 -20.79 11.65
C TYR A 145 -1.21 -19.36 11.50
N PHE A 146 -0.32 -18.38 11.64
CA PHE A 146 -0.69 -16.98 11.50
C PHE A 146 0.46 -16.13 10.94
N THR A 147 0.09 -14.99 10.37
CA THR A 147 0.98 -13.88 10.01
C THR A 147 0.29 -12.56 10.37
N TYR A 148 1.07 -11.49 10.47
CA TYR A 148 0.56 -10.13 10.66
C TYR A 148 0.76 -9.33 9.39
N GLU A 149 -0.32 -8.74 8.89
CA GLU A 149 -0.29 -7.90 7.71
C GLU A 149 -0.78 -6.49 8.03
N HIS A 150 -0.28 -5.49 7.31
CA HIS A 150 -0.76 -4.12 7.45
C HIS A 150 -2.26 -4.03 7.14
N ALA A 151 -3.01 -3.45 8.05
CA ALA A 151 -4.43 -3.21 7.89
C ALA A 151 -4.68 -2.29 6.69
N LEU A 152 -5.78 -2.56 5.99
CA LEU A 152 -6.25 -1.64 4.96
C LEU A 152 -6.70 -0.32 5.61
N ASP A 153 -6.46 0.79 4.90
CA ASP A 153 -7.02 2.07 5.30
C ASP A 153 -8.54 1.96 5.47
N TYR A 154 -9.03 2.49 6.60
CA TYR A 154 -10.38 2.41 7.12
C TYR A 154 -10.85 1.06 7.67
N MET A 155 -9.97 0.09 7.84
CA MET A 155 -10.29 -1.11 8.61
C MET A 155 -10.35 -0.76 10.11
N TYR A 156 -11.31 -1.32 10.85
CA TYR A 156 -11.49 -1.02 12.28
C TYR A 156 -10.32 -1.53 13.12
N CYS A 157 -9.85 -0.68 14.03
CA CYS A 157 -8.75 -0.99 14.96
C CYS A 157 -9.12 -0.82 16.44
N GLY A 158 -10.34 -0.40 16.71
CA GLY A 158 -10.86 -0.19 18.07
C GLY A 158 -12.27 0.35 18.04
N ASP A 159 -12.80 0.68 19.22
CA ASP A 159 -14.13 1.28 19.32
C ASP A 159 -14.19 2.62 18.58
N ARG A 160 -14.99 2.66 17.51
CA ARG A 160 -15.14 3.81 16.61
C ARG A 160 -13.80 4.39 16.13
N GLN A 161 -12.79 3.55 15.95
CA GLN A 161 -11.48 3.93 15.42
C GLN A 161 -11.11 3.05 14.23
N VAL A 162 -10.53 3.67 13.22
CA VAL A 162 -10.05 2.99 12.03
C VAL A 162 -8.57 3.30 11.75
N CYS A 163 -7.94 2.42 10.99
CA CYS A 163 -6.59 2.57 10.50
C CYS A 163 -6.50 3.60 9.38
N VAL A 164 -5.54 4.52 9.47
CA VAL A 164 -5.19 5.43 8.37
C VAL A 164 -3.67 5.51 8.30
N GLN A 165 -3.09 5.08 7.18
CA GLN A 165 -1.64 5.05 6.95
C GLN A 165 -0.87 4.32 8.06
N GLY A 166 -1.38 3.16 8.49
CA GLY A 166 -0.76 2.35 9.55
C GLY A 166 -0.90 2.92 10.97
N VAL A 167 -1.74 3.95 11.18
CA VAL A 167 -2.00 4.52 12.51
C VAL A 167 -3.46 4.33 12.88
N CYS A 168 -3.71 3.76 14.07
CA CYS A 168 -5.05 3.65 14.64
C CYS A 168 -5.47 4.97 15.26
N GLY A 169 -6.65 5.47 14.88
CA GLY A 169 -7.19 6.72 15.45
C GLY A 169 -8.01 7.55 14.47
N GLY A 170 -8.10 7.12 13.20
CA GLY A 170 -9.03 7.70 12.25
C GLY A 170 -10.47 7.55 12.71
N LYS A 171 -11.32 8.52 12.36
CA LYS A 171 -12.76 8.43 12.62
C LYS A 171 -13.43 7.67 11.46
N PRO A 172 -14.31 6.69 11.74
CA PRO A 172 -15.13 6.07 10.72
C PRO A 172 -15.91 7.15 9.97
N VAL A 173 -15.92 7.07 8.64
CA VAL A 173 -16.79 7.90 7.82
C VAL A 173 -18.11 7.16 7.68
N THR A 174 -19.23 7.82 7.97
CA THR A 174 -20.53 7.34 7.52
C THR A 174 -20.56 7.45 6.00
N PRO A 175 -20.72 6.34 5.25
CA PRO A 175 -20.74 6.41 3.79
C PRO A 175 -21.81 7.41 3.35
N PRO A 176 -21.53 8.33 2.40
CA PRO A 176 -22.61 9.06 1.75
C PRO A 176 -23.57 8.06 1.11
N PRO A 177 -24.89 8.35 1.05
CA PRO A 177 -25.83 7.49 0.35
C PRO A 177 -25.31 7.22 -1.06
N ARG A 178 -25.38 5.95 -1.50
CA ARG A 178 -25.01 5.56 -2.87
C ARG A 178 -25.71 6.51 -3.85
N PRO A 179 -24.99 7.20 -4.74
CA PRO A 179 -25.62 7.88 -5.86
C PRO A 179 -26.50 6.87 -6.61
N ALA A 180 -27.78 7.18 -6.78
CA ALA A 180 -28.75 6.29 -7.41
C ALA A 180 -28.45 6.04 -8.90
N GLU A 181 -27.53 6.80 -9.50
CA GLU A 181 -27.12 6.67 -10.90
C GLU A 181 -25.60 6.78 -11.05
N ALA A 182 -25.07 5.95 -11.95
CA ALA A 182 -23.69 6.08 -12.40
C ALA A 182 -23.50 7.43 -13.10
N PRO A 183 -22.46 8.22 -12.78
CA PRO A 183 -22.18 9.45 -13.50
C PRO A 183 -22.01 9.16 -14.99
N ALA A 184 -22.80 9.83 -15.82
CA ALA A 184 -22.70 9.73 -17.27
C ALA A 184 -21.27 10.04 -17.73
N THR A 185 -20.72 9.18 -18.57
CA THR A 185 -19.41 9.32 -19.20
C THR A 185 -19.34 10.65 -19.95
N GLN A 186 -18.66 11.65 -19.39
CA GLN A 186 -18.49 12.93 -20.07
C GLN A 186 -17.58 12.75 -21.28
N LYS A 187 -18.07 13.20 -22.45
CA LYS A 187 -17.36 13.12 -23.74
C LYS A 187 -15.97 13.76 -23.65
N LYS A 188 -14.99 13.05 -24.22
CA LYS A 188 -13.59 13.47 -24.36
C LYS A 188 -13.49 14.88 -24.97
N ARG A 189 -12.85 15.80 -24.26
CA ARG A 189 -12.33 17.06 -24.85
C ARG A 189 -11.00 16.77 -25.53
N ASN A 190 -10.87 17.17 -26.79
CA ASN A 190 -9.62 17.09 -27.55
C ASN A 190 -8.58 18.05 -26.96
N TYR A 191 -7.57 17.49 -26.27
CA TYR A 191 -6.37 18.22 -25.90
C TYR A 191 -5.31 18.06 -27.00
N ARG A 192 -4.73 19.19 -27.43
CA ARG A 192 -3.62 19.22 -28.39
C ARG A 192 -2.39 18.50 -27.80
N ASN A 193 -1.73 17.69 -28.63
CA ASN A 193 -0.49 16.99 -28.28
C ASN A 193 0.59 17.98 -27.85
N ALA A 194 1.00 17.93 -26.57
CA ALA A 194 2.26 18.52 -26.13
C ALA A 194 3.41 17.65 -26.65
N ASP A 195 4.51 18.27 -27.08
CA ASP A 195 5.65 17.58 -27.68
C ASP A 195 6.39 16.74 -26.61
N THR A 196 6.04 15.45 -26.52
CA THR A 196 6.52 14.50 -25.49
C THR A 196 7.90 13.91 -25.78
N LYS A 197 8.60 14.40 -26.81
CA LYS A 197 9.88 13.85 -27.30
C LYS A 197 10.97 13.74 -26.21
N TYR A 198 10.87 14.53 -25.14
CA TYR A 198 11.86 14.59 -24.04
C TYR A 198 11.40 14.00 -22.69
N CYS A 199 10.23 13.35 -22.65
CA CYS A 199 9.68 12.80 -21.40
C CYS A 199 10.28 11.45 -20.96
N LYS A 200 11.25 10.91 -21.71
CA LYS A 200 11.89 9.63 -21.38
C LYS A 200 12.86 9.79 -20.22
N HIS A 201 12.60 9.08 -19.12
CA HIS A 201 13.55 8.83 -18.05
C HIS A 201 14.03 7.38 -18.13
N ARG A 202 15.36 7.15 -18.22
CA ARG A 202 15.92 5.81 -18.04
C ARG A 202 15.77 5.44 -16.57
N VAL A 203 14.86 4.51 -16.29
CA VAL A 203 14.74 3.84 -14.99
C VAL A 203 15.51 2.53 -15.11
N SER A 204 16.50 2.32 -14.26
CA SER A 204 17.15 1.02 -14.11
C SER A 204 16.49 0.33 -12.91
N LEU A 205 15.42 -0.42 -13.17
CA LEU A 205 14.82 -1.28 -12.15
C LEU A 205 15.76 -2.48 -11.98
N ARG A 206 16.54 -2.50 -10.90
CA ARG A 206 17.12 -3.75 -10.40
C ARG A 206 16.15 -4.28 -9.36
N LEU A 207 15.29 -5.19 -9.79
CA LEU A 207 14.47 -6.02 -8.91
C LEU A 207 15.36 -7.01 -8.16
#